data_AF-A0A0G4AMI0-F1
#
_entry.id   AF-A0A0G4AMI0-F1
#
_cell.length_a   1.000
_cell.length_b   1.000
_cell.length_c   1.000
_cell.angle_alpha   90.00
_cell.angle_beta   90.00
_cell.angle_gamma   90.00
#
_symmetry.space_group_name_H-M   'P 1'
#
loop_
_entity.id
_entity.type
_entity.pdbx_description
1 polymer ?
#
loop_
_entity_poly.entity_id
_entity_poly.type
_entity_poly.pdbx_seq_one_letter_code
_entity_poly.pdbx_strand_id
1 'polypeptide(L)'
;MPQLSNLYLFLYNSLQSIGWALALFRVLSSFVLTKSTHEAYASAGELICYLQTAEFLEVIHGAIGLVPSGALLPLMQWSGRTHFLLAIVRGIPEVQELPSVFITFVAWCLSEIIRYPQYALSCLGCCPSWITYLRYTAFIVLYPIGMAPGEMWLMYQALPYIKEKHLYGDSFLGLPISYYNFVQVVLLCYPFLWLKLYLHLFKQRKWKLSKRHEKKKRR
;
A
#
# COMPACT_ATOMS: atom_id res chain seq x y z
N MET A 1 -22.87 11.49 -18.38
CA MET A 1 -22.00 10.33 -18.05
C MET A 1 -20.79 10.65 -17.14
N PRO A 2 -20.04 11.77 -17.27
CA PRO A 2 -18.86 11.99 -16.40
C PRO A 2 -19.20 12.23 -14.92
N GLN A 3 -20.39 12.74 -14.60
CA GLN A 3 -20.81 13.03 -13.23
C GLN A 3 -21.03 11.78 -12.36
N LEU A 4 -21.61 10.71 -12.92
CA LEU A 4 -21.89 9.48 -12.15
C LEU A 4 -20.60 8.71 -11.83
N SER A 5 -19.68 8.64 -12.79
CA SER A 5 -18.34 8.08 -12.60
C SER A 5 -17.56 8.88 -11.54
N ASN A 6 -17.58 10.21 -11.61
CA ASN A 6 -16.92 11.05 -10.62
C ASN A 6 -17.55 10.93 -9.22
N LEU A 7 -18.88 10.80 -9.13
CA LEU A 7 -19.57 10.57 -7.85
C LEU A 7 -19.20 9.22 -7.26
N TYR A 8 -19.21 8.16 -8.07
CA TYR A 8 -18.79 6.82 -7.66
C TYR A 8 -17.34 6.83 -7.15
N LEU A 9 -16.41 7.40 -7.93
CA LEU A 9 -15.00 7.50 -7.53
C LEU A 9 -14.85 8.36 -6.26
N PHE A 10 -15.59 9.46 -6.13
CA PHE A 10 -15.58 10.28 -4.93
C PHE A 10 -16.01 9.48 -3.70
N LEU A 11 -17.11 8.73 -3.78
CA LEU A 11 -17.61 7.89 -2.69
C LEU A 11 -16.62 6.77 -2.35
N TYR A 12 -16.12 6.05 -3.36
CA TYR A 12 -15.11 5.01 -3.19
C TYR A 12 -13.86 5.52 -2.46
N ASN A 13 -13.28 6.63 -2.95
CA ASN A 13 -12.09 7.21 -2.33
C ASN A 13 -12.37 7.75 -0.92
N SER A 14 -13.56 8.31 -0.68
CA SER A 14 -13.93 8.80 0.66
C SER A 14 -14.08 7.65 1.66
N LEU A 15 -14.73 6.54 1.28
CA LEU A 15 -14.88 5.35 2.11
C LEU A 15 -13.51 4.72 2.43
N GLN A 16 -12.65 4.57 1.42
CA GLN A 16 -11.28 4.09 1.63
C GLN A 16 -10.51 5.02 2.58
N SER A 17 -10.60 6.34 2.39
CA SER A 17 -9.94 7.30 3.29
C SER A 17 -10.40 7.14 4.75
N ILE A 18 -11.69 6.95 4.98
CA ILE A 18 -12.23 6.75 6.33
C ILE A 18 -11.70 5.44 6.90
N GLY A 19 -11.72 4.35 6.11
CA GLY A 19 -11.21 3.05 6.52
C GLY A 19 -9.75 3.10 6.97
N TRP A 20 -8.88 3.70 6.15
CA TRP A 20 -7.45 3.83 6.48
C TRP A 20 -7.19 4.78 7.65
N ALA A 21 -7.99 5.82 7.82
CA ALA A 21 -7.93 6.69 9.01
C ALA A 21 -8.33 5.94 10.29
N LEU A 22 -9.38 5.12 10.24
CA LEU A 22 -9.79 4.28 11.36
C LEU A 22 -8.73 3.22 11.68
N ALA A 23 -8.11 2.61 10.66
CA ALA A 23 -7.01 1.67 10.85
C ALA A 23 -5.82 2.33 11.56
N LEU A 24 -5.39 3.52 11.11
CA LEU A 24 -4.33 4.28 11.78
C LEU A 24 -4.68 4.60 13.22
N PHE A 25 -5.90 5.08 13.45
CA PHE A 25 -6.37 5.41 14.79
C PHE A 25 -6.31 4.21 15.73
N ARG A 26 -6.72 3.01 15.27
CA ARG A 26 -6.64 1.77 16.06
C ARG A 26 -5.20 1.37 16.39
N VAL A 27 -4.32 1.38 15.40
CA VAL A 27 -2.89 1.03 15.59
C VAL A 27 -2.21 1.99 16.57
N LEU A 28 -2.41 3.30 16.40
CA LEU A 28 -1.80 4.30 17.28
C LEU A 28 -2.42 4.28 18.68
N SER A 29 -3.74 4.07 18.81
CA SER A 29 -4.40 3.99 20.11
C SER A 29 -3.92 2.77 20.90
N SER A 30 -3.81 1.61 20.26
CA SER A 30 -3.24 0.40 20.88
C SER A 30 -1.80 0.67 21.34
N PHE A 31 -0.94 1.23 20.48
CA PHE A 31 0.43 1.58 20.86
C PHE A 31 0.49 2.56 22.05
N VAL A 32 -0.37 3.57 22.09
CA VAL A 32 -0.39 4.54 23.20
C VAL A 32 -0.83 3.90 24.51
N LEU A 33 -1.80 2.99 24.47
CA LEU A 33 -2.36 2.30 25.64
C LEU A 33 -1.43 1.22 26.18
N THR A 34 -0.81 0.42 25.32
CA THR A 34 -0.03 -0.76 25.73
C THR A 34 1.48 -0.53 25.69
N LYS A 35 1.92 0.61 25.13
CA LYS A 35 3.35 0.95 24.91
C LYS A 35 4.11 -0.12 24.13
N SER A 36 3.37 -0.91 23.35
CA SER A 36 3.85 -2.09 22.66
C SER A 36 3.52 -2.01 21.17
N THR A 37 4.44 -2.49 20.33
CA THR A 37 4.22 -2.58 18.87
C THR A 37 3.60 -3.90 18.45
N HIS A 38 3.55 -4.88 19.35
CA HIS A 38 3.10 -6.26 19.09
C HIS A 38 1.60 -6.34 18.75
N GLU A 39 0.80 -5.39 19.24
CA GLU A 39 -0.66 -5.39 19.06
C GLU A 39 -1.13 -4.75 17.74
N ALA A 40 -0.22 -4.32 16.87
CA ALA A 40 -0.57 -3.65 15.62
C ALA A 40 -1.48 -4.50 14.73
N TYR A 41 -1.16 -5.79 14.60
CA TYR A 41 -2.00 -6.72 13.84
C TYR A 41 -3.33 -6.99 14.55
N ALA A 42 -3.32 -7.26 15.85
CA ALA A 42 -4.53 -7.54 16.61
C ALA A 42 -5.53 -6.37 16.59
N SER A 43 -5.04 -5.14 16.61
CA SER A 43 -5.87 -3.93 16.64
C SER A 43 -6.51 -3.57 15.28
N ALA A 44 -5.78 -3.71 14.18
CA ALA A 44 -6.22 -3.22 12.86
C ALA A 44 -6.04 -4.20 11.69
N GLY A 45 -5.46 -5.38 11.90
CA GLY A 45 -5.08 -6.34 10.86
C GLY A 45 -6.23 -6.76 9.97
N GLU A 46 -7.37 -7.17 10.53
CA GLU A 46 -8.54 -7.56 9.74
C GLU A 46 -9.10 -6.37 8.93
N LEU A 47 -9.17 -5.17 9.53
CA LEU A 47 -9.62 -3.98 8.81
C LEU A 47 -8.70 -3.67 7.62
N ILE A 48 -7.38 -3.71 7.83
CA ILE A 48 -6.40 -3.48 6.76
C ILE A 48 -6.49 -4.57 5.69
N CYS A 49 -6.77 -5.83 6.05
CA CYS A 49 -7.03 -6.90 5.08
C CYS A 49 -8.24 -6.60 4.18
N TYR A 50 -9.34 -6.11 4.76
CA TYR A 50 -10.51 -5.71 3.98
C TYR A 50 -10.21 -4.54 3.05
N LEU A 51 -9.55 -3.49 3.56
CA LEU A 51 -9.19 -2.32 2.76
C LEU A 51 -8.24 -2.69 1.60
N GLN A 52 -7.23 -3.52 1.89
CA GLN A 52 -6.28 -4.02 0.90
C GLN A 52 -6.97 -4.90 -0.16
N THR A 53 -7.97 -5.69 0.23
CA THR A 53 -8.76 -6.48 -0.73
C THR A 53 -9.62 -5.57 -1.60
N ALA A 54 -10.26 -4.55 -1.00
CA ALA A 54 -11.07 -3.56 -1.71
C ALA A 54 -10.24 -2.71 -2.70
N GLU A 55 -8.94 -2.51 -2.45
CA GLU A 55 -8.01 -1.84 -3.38
C GLU A 55 -7.92 -2.54 -4.75
N PHE A 56 -8.29 -3.82 -4.86
CA PHE A 56 -8.35 -4.51 -6.15
C PHE A 56 -9.32 -3.81 -7.13
N LEU A 57 -10.34 -3.12 -6.62
CA LEU A 57 -11.25 -2.31 -7.45
C LEU A 57 -10.50 -1.25 -8.25
N GLU A 58 -9.36 -0.73 -7.77
CA GLU A 58 -8.57 0.25 -8.52
C GLU A 58 -7.92 -0.35 -9.77
N VAL A 59 -7.56 -1.65 -9.71
CA VAL A 59 -7.10 -2.40 -10.88
C VAL A 59 -8.24 -2.49 -11.90
N ILE A 60 -9.45 -2.81 -11.43
CA ILE A 60 -10.64 -2.90 -12.27
C ILE A 60 -10.96 -1.54 -12.89
N HIS A 61 -10.92 -0.45 -12.10
CA HIS A 61 -11.16 0.91 -12.59
C HIS A 61 -10.18 1.29 -13.71
N GLY A 62 -8.91 0.92 -13.57
CA GLY A 62 -7.91 1.10 -14.62
C GLY A 62 -8.15 0.23 -15.85
N ALA A 63 -8.63 -1.01 -15.66
CA ALA A 63 -8.85 -1.98 -16.74
C ALA A 63 -10.05 -1.61 -17.63
N ILE A 64 -11.14 -1.11 -17.03
CA ILE A 64 -12.34 -0.68 -17.76
C ILE A 64 -12.23 0.75 -18.30
N GLY A 65 -11.09 1.43 -18.09
CA GLY A 65 -10.87 2.80 -18.55
C GLY A 65 -11.59 3.88 -17.73
N LEU A 66 -12.06 3.56 -16.52
CA LEU A 66 -12.68 4.54 -15.62
C LEU A 66 -11.67 5.60 -15.15
N VAL A 67 -10.38 5.21 -15.06
CA VAL A 67 -9.28 6.08 -14.67
C VAL A 67 -8.17 5.98 -15.73
N PRO A 68 -7.58 7.12 -16.18
CA PRO A 68 -6.64 7.14 -17.31
C PRO A 68 -5.26 6.53 -17.01
N SER A 69 -5.00 6.09 -15.77
CA SER A 69 -3.71 5.54 -15.34
C SER A 69 -3.47 4.09 -15.79
N GLY A 70 -4.48 3.41 -16.33
CA GLY A 70 -4.43 2.00 -16.68
C GLY A 70 -4.39 1.07 -15.45
N ALA A 71 -4.31 -0.24 -15.69
CA ALA A 71 -4.41 -1.28 -14.65
C ALA A 71 -3.07 -1.84 -14.15
N LEU A 72 -2.00 -1.76 -14.95
CA LEU A 72 -0.74 -2.46 -14.67
C LEU A 72 -0.05 -1.99 -13.39
N LEU A 73 0.08 -0.67 -13.20
CA LEU A 73 0.74 -0.11 -12.02
C LEU A 73 -0.07 -0.37 -10.73
N PRO A 74 -1.39 -0.13 -10.69
CA PRO A 74 -2.23 -0.56 -9.56
C PRO A 74 -2.13 -2.05 -9.28
N LEU A 75 -2.10 -2.90 -10.31
CA LEU A 75 -2.00 -4.36 -10.13
C LEU A 75 -0.69 -4.74 -9.45
N MET A 76 0.45 -4.21 -9.91
CA MET A 76 1.76 -4.50 -9.30
C MET A 76 1.84 -4.03 -7.85
N GLN A 77 1.27 -2.86 -7.54
CA GLN A 77 1.25 -2.31 -6.18
C GLN A 77 0.36 -3.17 -5.27
N TRP A 78 -0.85 -3.47 -5.74
CA TRP A 78 -1.81 -4.30 -5.02
C TRP A 78 -1.28 -5.72 -4.79
N SER A 79 -0.66 -6.34 -5.81
CA SER A 79 -0.15 -7.71 -5.69
C SER A 79 0.95 -7.84 -4.65
N GLY A 80 1.87 -6.87 -4.60
CA GLY A 80 2.97 -6.86 -3.61
C GLY A 80 2.45 -6.75 -2.18
N ARG A 81 1.57 -5.77 -1.92
CA ARG A 81 0.97 -5.54 -0.59
C ARG A 81 0.07 -6.69 -0.15
N THR A 82 -0.74 -7.21 -1.07
CA THR A 82 -1.63 -8.34 -0.81
C THR A 82 -0.84 -9.62 -0.51
N HIS A 83 0.24 -9.89 -1.25
CA HIS A 83 1.13 -11.01 -0.96
C HIS A 83 1.74 -10.89 0.45
N PHE A 84 2.32 -9.74 0.77
CA PHE A 84 2.87 -9.48 2.11
C PHE A 84 1.80 -9.69 3.21
N LEU A 85 0.64 -9.07 3.07
CA LEU A 85 -0.36 -9.06 4.14
C LEU A 85 -1.13 -10.39 4.25
N LEU A 86 -1.73 -10.84 3.15
CA LEU A 86 -2.64 -11.99 3.18
C LEU A 86 -1.90 -13.33 3.10
N ALA A 87 -0.79 -13.41 2.35
CA ALA A 87 -0.08 -14.67 2.19
C ALA A 87 0.97 -14.91 3.28
N ILE A 88 1.55 -13.85 3.85
CA ILE A 88 2.60 -13.98 4.88
C ILE A 88 2.05 -13.62 6.27
N VAL A 89 1.70 -12.34 6.50
CA VAL A 89 1.34 -11.87 7.85
C VAL A 89 0.09 -12.58 8.39
N ARG A 90 -0.95 -12.74 7.57
CA ARG A 90 -2.19 -13.44 7.99
C ARG A 90 -1.97 -14.95 8.16
N GLY A 91 -1.07 -15.55 7.37
CA GLY A 91 -0.80 -16.99 7.39
C GLY A 91 0.12 -17.47 8.51
N ILE A 92 0.88 -16.56 9.11
CA ILE A 92 1.90 -16.89 10.12
C ILE A 92 1.65 -16.03 11.38
N PRO A 93 0.96 -16.57 12.41
CA PRO A 93 0.67 -15.81 13.62
C PRO A 93 1.91 -15.24 14.31
N GLU A 94 3.05 -15.94 14.25
CA GLU A 94 4.30 -15.53 14.91
C GLU A 94 4.87 -14.22 14.37
N VAL A 95 4.64 -13.91 13.08
CA VAL A 95 5.16 -12.67 12.49
C VAL A 95 4.24 -11.47 12.73
N GLN A 96 3.02 -11.69 13.21
CA GLN A 96 2.03 -10.63 13.46
C GLN A 96 2.45 -9.69 14.60
N GLU A 97 3.22 -10.22 15.55
CA GLU A 97 3.73 -9.48 16.69
C GLU A 97 5.04 -8.75 16.37
N LEU A 98 5.61 -8.89 15.17
CA LEU A 98 6.88 -8.24 14.85
C LEU A 98 6.71 -6.71 14.75
N PRO A 99 7.67 -5.90 15.23
CA PRO A 99 7.66 -4.45 15.08
C PRO A 99 7.53 -4.00 13.62
N SER A 100 7.98 -4.82 12.67
CA SER A 100 7.81 -4.61 11.24
C SER A 100 6.36 -4.49 10.80
N VAL A 101 5.42 -5.19 11.44
CA VAL A 101 3.98 -5.05 11.16
C VAL A 101 3.51 -3.65 11.54
N PHE A 102 3.87 -3.18 12.73
CA PHE A 102 3.56 -1.83 13.19
C PHE A 102 4.10 -0.76 12.22
N ILE A 103 5.39 -0.86 11.86
CA ILE A 103 6.04 0.07 10.92
C ILE A 103 5.30 0.07 9.58
N THR A 104 4.99 -1.11 9.05
CA THR A 104 4.29 -1.26 7.76
C THR A 104 2.89 -0.66 7.82
N PHE A 105 2.12 -0.99 8.85
CA PHE A 105 0.74 -0.51 9.01
C PHE A 105 0.68 1.00 9.15
N VAL A 106 1.56 1.60 9.95
CA VAL A 106 1.64 3.07 10.08
C VAL A 106 2.05 3.70 8.75
N ALA A 107 3.08 3.19 8.08
CA ALA A 107 3.54 3.73 6.79
C ALA A 107 2.46 3.65 5.71
N TRP A 108 1.77 2.51 5.61
CA TRP A 108 0.65 2.30 4.69
C TRP A 108 -0.50 3.25 5.00
N CYS A 109 -0.98 3.28 6.25
CA CYS A 109 -2.11 4.15 6.59
C CYS A 109 -1.79 5.63 6.34
N LEU A 110 -0.57 6.11 6.66
CA LEU A 110 -0.16 7.48 6.36
C LEU A 110 -0.14 7.77 4.85
N SER A 111 0.33 6.81 4.04
CA SER A 111 0.30 6.94 2.58
C SER A 111 -1.14 7.04 2.07
N GLU A 112 -2.03 6.18 2.56
CA GLU A 112 -3.41 6.10 2.10
C GLU A 112 -4.29 7.28 2.55
N ILE A 113 -4.10 7.78 3.77
CA ILE A 113 -4.77 8.99 4.29
C ILE A 113 -4.36 10.25 3.50
N ILE A 114 -3.22 10.24 2.80
CA ILE A 114 -2.85 11.31 1.89
C ILE A 114 -3.43 11.06 0.49
N ARG A 115 -3.36 9.81 0.01
CA ARG A 115 -3.72 9.41 -1.35
C ARG A 115 -5.22 9.54 -1.63
N TYR A 116 -6.05 8.97 -0.76
CA TYR A 116 -7.48 8.88 -0.98
C TYR A 116 -8.20 10.23 -0.92
N PRO A 117 -7.95 11.12 0.06
CA PRO A 117 -8.47 12.48 0.03
C PRO A 117 -8.04 13.26 -1.21
N GLN A 118 -6.80 13.06 -1.66
CA GLN A 118 -6.34 13.69 -2.90
C GLN A 118 -7.17 13.23 -4.10
N TYR A 119 -7.45 11.93 -4.22
CA TYR A 119 -8.27 11.39 -5.29
C TYR A 119 -9.72 11.89 -5.21
N ALA A 120 -10.35 11.80 -4.03
CA ALA A 120 -11.72 12.26 -3.81
C ALA A 120 -11.89 13.75 -4.19
N LEU A 121 -11.01 14.62 -3.68
CA LEU A 121 -11.07 16.06 -3.97
C LEU A 121 -10.70 16.38 -5.43
N SER A 122 -9.96 15.51 -6.11
CA SER A 122 -9.68 15.65 -7.55
C SER A 122 -10.91 15.36 -8.40
N CYS A 123 -11.74 14.39 -8.01
CA CYS A 123 -13.02 14.12 -8.68
C CYS A 123 -13.97 15.34 -8.62
N LEU A 124 -13.89 16.13 -7.55
CA LEU A 124 -14.66 17.38 -7.36
C LEU A 124 -14.01 18.61 -8.02
N GLY A 125 -12.80 18.49 -8.57
CA GLY A 125 -12.05 19.61 -9.14
C GLY A 125 -11.54 20.64 -8.12
N CYS A 126 -11.71 20.41 -6.82
CA CYS A 126 -11.38 21.35 -5.74
C CYS A 126 -10.11 20.97 -4.95
N CYS A 127 -9.29 20.04 -5.45
CA CYS A 127 -8.12 19.54 -4.74
C CYS A 127 -7.10 20.64 -4.35
N PRO A 128 -6.89 20.89 -3.03
CA PRO A 128 -5.92 21.85 -2.53
C PRO A 128 -4.49 21.57 -2.98
N SER A 129 -3.68 22.62 -3.11
CA SER A 129 -2.30 22.52 -3.56
C SER A 129 -1.40 21.74 -2.62
N TRP A 130 -1.57 21.96 -1.32
CA TRP A 130 -0.78 21.31 -0.30
C TRP A 130 -1.03 19.79 -0.23
N ILE A 131 -2.28 19.32 -0.37
CA ILE A 131 -2.59 17.87 -0.42
C ILE A 131 -1.92 17.21 -1.62
N THR A 132 -1.98 17.86 -2.79
CA THR A 132 -1.30 17.35 -3.97
C THR A 132 0.22 17.31 -3.76
N TYR A 133 0.79 18.34 -3.14
CA TYR A 133 2.22 18.38 -2.83
C TYR A 133 2.63 17.24 -1.89
N LEU A 134 1.87 17.02 -0.82
CA LEU A 134 2.07 15.92 0.12
C LEU A 134 2.04 14.57 -0.58
N ARG A 135 1.02 14.31 -1.41
CA ARG A 135 0.92 13.06 -2.20
C ARG A 135 2.19 12.77 -3.00
N TYR A 136 2.74 13.77 -3.67
CA TYR A 136 3.94 13.60 -4.51
C TYR A 136 5.26 13.79 -3.75
N THR A 137 5.25 13.89 -2.42
CA THR A 137 6.46 14.10 -1.61
C THR A 137 6.57 13.11 -0.44
N ALA A 138 5.46 12.69 0.16
CA ALA A 138 5.44 11.79 1.31
C ALA A 138 6.10 10.43 1.02
N PHE A 139 6.01 9.95 -0.22
CA PHE A 139 6.66 8.69 -0.64
C PHE A 139 8.19 8.70 -0.42
N ILE A 140 8.83 9.87 -0.39
CA ILE A 140 10.29 9.97 -0.21
C ILE A 140 10.71 9.34 1.12
N VAL A 141 9.89 9.50 2.16
CA VAL A 141 10.14 8.99 3.52
C VAL A 141 9.34 7.70 3.76
N LEU A 142 8.04 7.71 3.45
CA LEU A 142 7.16 6.58 3.77
C LEU A 142 7.50 5.31 2.99
N TYR A 143 7.96 5.45 1.74
CA TYR A 143 8.17 4.28 0.89
C TYR A 143 9.42 3.46 1.28
N PRO A 144 10.59 4.07 1.57
CA PRO A 144 11.72 3.33 2.14
C PRO A 144 11.40 2.69 3.51
N ILE A 145 10.66 3.40 4.37
CA ILE A 145 10.30 2.91 5.72
C ILE A 145 9.34 1.72 5.62
N GLY A 146 8.31 1.80 4.79
CA GLY A 146 7.39 0.68 4.59
C GLY A 146 8.06 -0.54 3.97
N MET A 147 8.98 -0.32 3.01
CA MET A 147 9.61 -1.41 2.27
C MET A 147 10.70 -2.12 3.09
N ALA A 148 11.71 -1.41 3.59
CA ALA A 148 12.92 -2.05 4.11
C ALA A 148 12.71 -2.66 5.51
N PRO A 149 12.46 -1.86 6.58
CA PRO A 149 12.22 -2.41 7.92
C PRO A 149 10.81 -2.99 8.10
N GLY A 150 9.86 -2.64 7.22
CA GLY A 150 8.52 -3.20 7.23
C GLY A 150 8.44 -4.52 6.48
N GLU A 151 8.22 -4.44 5.17
CA GLU A 151 7.89 -5.60 4.36
C GLU A 151 9.05 -6.59 4.18
N MET A 152 10.22 -6.12 3.74
CA MET A 152 11.36 -6.98 3.46
C MET A 152 11.91 -7.67 4.69
N TRP A 153 12.09 -6.92 5.78
CA TRP A 153 12.60 -7.48 7.03
C TRP A 153 11.65 -8.54 7.60
N LEU A 154 10.34 -8.28 7.58
CA LEU A 154 9.35 -9.26 8.02
C LEU A 154 9.35 -10.50 7.13
N MET A 155 9.40 -10.33 5.80
CA MET A 155 9.47 -11.47 4.88
C MET A 155 10.71 -12.33 5.11
N TYR A 156 11.85 -11.70 5.42
CA TYR A 156 13.07 -12.41 5.82
C TYR A 156 12.89 -13.17 7.13
N GLN A 157 12.29 -12.55 8.15
CA GLN A 157 11.99 -13.19 9.44
C GLN A 157 10.92 -14.29 9.32
N ALA A 158 10.06 -14.25 8.29
CA ALA A 158 9.05 -15.25 8.02
C ALA A 158 9.61 -16.55 7.40
N LEU A 159 10.78 -16.51 6.74
CA LEU A 159 11.40 -17.66 6.08
C LEU A 159 11.52 -18.94 6.93
N PRO A 160 12.02 -18.91 8.19
CA PRO A 160 12.09 -20.11 9.02
C PRO A 160 10.70 -20.72 9.26
N TYR A 161 9.69 -19.89 9.58
CA TYR A 161 8.32 -20.34 9.81
C TYR A 161 7.67 -20.91 8.54
N ILE A 162 7.94 -20.31 7.38
CA ILE A 162 7.47 -20.82 6.08
C ILE A 162 8.02 -22.22 5.83
N LYS A 163 9.32 -22.43 6.11
CA LYS A 163 9.99 -23.72 5.91
C LYS A 163 9.48 -24.78 6.88
N GLU A 164 9.37 -24.44 8.17
CA GLU A 164 8.93 -25.36 9.22
C GLU A 164 7.47 -25.80 9.04
N LYS A 165 6.59 -24.85 8.71
CA LYS A 165 5.15 -25.12 8.55
C LYS A 165 4.76 -25.64 7.17
N HIS A 166 5.73 -25.77 6.25
CA HIS A 166 5.48 -26.11 4.84
C HIS A 166 4.34 -25.27 4.23
N LEU A 167 4.35 -23.96 4.50
CA LEU A 167 3.23 -23.07 4.16
C LEU A 167 2.99 -23.09 2.64
N TYR A 168 1.77 -23.42 2.22
CA TYR A 168 1.34 -23.60 0.82
C TYR A 168 1.98 -24.76 0.03
N GLY A 169 2.77 -25.62 0.69
CA GLY A 169 3.35 -26.83 0.09
C GLY A 169 4.44 -26.58 -0.97
N ASP A 170 4.77 -27.65 -1.71
CA ASP A 170 5.90 -27.69 -2.65
C ASP A 170 5.59 -27.17 -4.06
N SER A 171 4.31 -26.93 -4.35
CA SER A 171 3.83 -26.40 -5.64
C SER A 171 3.09 -25.09 -5.43
N PHE A 172 3.74 -23.97 -5.73
CA PHE A 172 3.15 -22.63 -5.64
C PHE A 172 2.81 -22.08 -7.04
N LEU A 173 1.59 -21.55 -7.22
CA LEU A 173 1.10 -20.96 -8.49
C LEU A 173 1.17 -21.92 -9.71
N GLY A 174 1.08 -23.22 -9.50
CA GLY A 174 1.15 -24.23 -10.58
C GLY A 174 2.56 -24.49 -11.10
N LEU A 175 3.59 -23.90 -10.47
CA LEU A 175 4.99 -24.20 -10.73
C LEU A 175 5.52 -25.16 -9.65
N PRO A 176 6.48 -26.05 -9.98
CA PRO A 176 7.13 -26.95 -9.03
C PRO A 176 8.18 -26.18 -8.19
N ILE A 177 7.75 -25.07 -7.60
CA ILE A 177 8.58 -24.18 -6.78
C ILE A 177 7.91 -24.10 -5.41
N SER A 178 8.66 -24.47 -4.36
CA SER A 178 8.18 -24.32 -2.99
C SER A 178 7.98 -22.84 -2.65
N TYR A 179 6.99 -22.56 -1.80
CA TYR A 179 6.72 -21.18 -1.38
C TYR A 179 7.93 -20.52 -0.71
N TYR A 180 8.73 -21.30 0.02
CA TYR A 180 10.01 -20.84 0.58
C TYR A 180 10.96 -20.30 -0.50
N ASN A 181 11.19 -21.07 -1.57
CA ASN A 181 12.07 -20.65 -2.68
C ASN A 181 11.50 -19.42 -3.40
N PHE A 182 10.17 -19.35 -3.56
CA PHE A 182 9.50 -18.20 -4.12
C PHE A 182 9.76 -16.93 -3.30
N VAL A 183 9.59 -16.97 -1.97
CA VAL A 183 9.83 -15.81 -1.09
C VAL A 183 11.30 -15.40 -1.10
N GLN A 184 12.24 -16.34 -1.20
CA GLN A 184 13.67 -16.00 -1.37
C GLN A 184 13.95 -15.25 -2.68
N VAL A 185 13.38 -15.71 -3.80
CA VAL A 185 13.51 -15.01 -5.09
C VAL A 185 12.87 -13.62 -5.00
N VAL A 186 11.70 -13.50 -4.36
CA VAL A 186 11.06 -12.20 -4.11
C VAL A 186 11.99 -11.29 -3.33
N LEU A 187 12.57 -11.74 -2.21
CA LEU A 187 13.51 -10.93 -1.40
C LEU A 187 14.73 -10.46 -2.19
N LEU A 188 15.24 -11.25 -3.14
CA LEU A 188 16.35 -10.86 -4.02
C LEU A 188 15.91 -9.85 -5.08
N CYS A 189 14.75 -10.04 -5.71
CA CYS A 189 14.25 -9.15 -6.77
C CYS A 189 13.66 -7.85 -6.22
N TYR A 190 13.14 -7.86 -4.99
CA TYR A 190 12.32 -6.77 -4.46
C TYR A 190 13.06 -5.41 -4.41
N PRO A 191 14.33 -5.32 -3.96
CA PRO A 191 15.10 -4.07 -3.97
C PRO A 191 15.22 -3.43 -5.36
N PHE A 192 15.42 -4.25 -6.40
CA PHE A 192 15.57 -3.76 -7.78
C PHE A 192 14.24 -3.23 -8.33
N LEU A 193 13.16 -3.97 -8.10
CA LEU A 193 11.80 -3.57 -8.50
C LEU A 193 11.39 -2.29 -7.77
N TRP A 194 11.66 -2.23 -6.47
CA TRP A 194 11.41 -1.06 -5.64
C TRP A 194 12.19 0.16 -6.13
N LEU A 195 13.50 0.04 -6.39
CA LEU A 195 14.31 1.16 -6.86
C LEU A 195 13.77 1.73 -8.19
N LYS A 196 13.37 0.87 -9.12
CA LYS A 196 12.77 1.28 -10.39
C LYS A 196 11.47 2.06 -10.17
N LEU A 197 10.59 1.59 -9.27
CA LEU A 197 9.35 2.28 -8.91
C LEU A 197 9.63 3.60 -8.18
N TYR A 198 10.59 3.62 -7.26
CA TYR A 198 11.00 4.80 -6.51
C TYR A 198 11.51 5.92 -7.44
N LEU A 199 12.38 5.59 -8.38
CA LEU A 199 12.85 6.52 -9.42
C LEU A 199 11.70 6.99 -10.34
N HIS A 200 10.74 6.11 -10.64
CA HIS A 200 9.55 6.49 -11.39
C HIS A 200 8.70 7.53 -10.63
N LEU A 201 8.54 7.39 -9.31
CA LEU A 201 7.81 8.37 -8.48
C LEU A 201 8.48 9.75 -8.46
N PHE A 202 9.82 9.81 -8.47
CA PHE A 202 10.53 11.09 -8.65
C PHE A 202 10.26 11.74 -10.01
N LYS A 203 10.21 10.95 -11.08
CA LYS A 203 9.82 11.45 -12.41
C LYS A 203 8.38 11.97 -12.40
N GLN A 204 7.45 11.25 -11.77
CA GLN A 204 6.06 11.68 -11.61
C GLN A 204 5.96 13.00 -10.81
N ARG A 205 6.70 13.11 -9.70
CA ARG A 205 6.78 14.33 -8.88
C ARG A 205 7.23 15.53 -9.71
N LYS A 206 8.36 15.39 -10.42
CA LYS A 206 8.90 16.48 -11.26
C LYS A 206 7.87 16.94 -12.29
N TRP A 207 7.24 15.98 -12.98
CA TRP A 207 6.26 16.29 -14.03
C TRP A 207 4.99 16.96 -13.49
N LYS A 208 4.40 16.43 -12.41
CA LYS A 208 3.15 16.97 -11.83
C LYS A 208 3.35 18.34 -11.20
N LEU A 209 4.44 18.53 -10.44
CA LEU A 209 4.69 19.79 -9.75
C LEU A 209 5.17 20.89 -10.72
N SER A 210 5.98 20.54 -11.74
CA SER A 210 6.42 21.50 -12.77
C SER A 210 5.25 22.05 -13.59
N LYS A 211 4.36 21.19 -14.12
CA LYS A 211 3.16 21.64 -14.85
C LYS A 211 2.26 22.55 -14.02
N ARG A 212 2.24 22.36 -12.70
CA ARG A 212 1.44 23.21 -11.80
C ARG A 212 2.08 24.58 -11.59
N HIS A 213 3.40 24.65 -11.47
CA HIS A 213 4.12 25.92 -11.40
C HIS A 213 3.88 26.75 -12.66
N GLU A 214 3.90 26.14 -13.85
CA GLU A 214 3.56 26.82 -15.10
C GLU A 214 2.11 27.33 -15.13
N LYS A 215 1.14 26.53 -14.66
CA LYS A 215 -0.26 26.95 -14.59
C LYS A 215 -0.50 28.08 -13.58
N LYS A 216 0.27 28.14 -12.49
CA LYS A 216 0.23 29.24 -11.52
C LYS A 216 0.89 30.51 -12.06
N LYS A 217 1.94 30.39 -12.89
CA LYS A 217 2.62 31.55 -13.54
C LYS A 217 1.79 32.19 -14.65
N ARG A 218 0.82 31.45 -15.22
CA ARG A 218 -0.10 31.91 -16.29
C ARG A 218 -1.42 32.50 -15.77
N ARG A 219 -1.66 32.52 -14.46
CA ARG A 219 -2.83 33.11 -13.80
C ARG A 219 -2.39 34.33 -13.03
#